data_AF-A0A7D7QSA2-F1
#
_entry.id   AF-A0A7D7QSA2-F1
#
_cell.length_a   1.000
_cell.length_b   1.000
_cell.length_c   1.000
_cell.angle_alpha   90.00
_cell.angle_beta   90.00
_cell.angle_gamma   90.00
#
_symmetry.space_group_name_H-M   'P 1'
#
loop_
_entity.id
_entity.type
_entity.pdbx_description
1 polymer ?
#
loop_
_entity_poly.entity_id
_entity_poly.type
_entity_poly.pdbx_seq_one_letter_code
_entity_poly.pdbx_strand_id
1 'polypeptide(L)'
;MEKNIVNKDDFLFPRGRYYGQVKPENLVFNANLQEFAQRVSYICNLETGGKLPPGEAYKQIKELWKQLKHSKKELRIGEDPFQDDQGEVQD
;
A
#
# COMPACT_ATOMS: atom_id res chain seq x y z
N MET A 1 -11.71 11.49 33.40
CA MET A 1 -11.19 10.38 32.58
C MET A 1 -11.84 10.48 31.22
N GLU A 2 -11.11 10.95 30.23
CA GLU A 2 -11.59 10.93 28.85
C GLU A 2 -11.69 9.48 28.39
N LYS A 3 -12.86 9.11 27.85
CA LYS A 3 -13.01 7.83 27.17
C LYS A 3 -12.14 7.89 25.93
N ASN A 4 -11.05 7.14 25.93
CA ASN A 4 -10.25 6.89 24.74
C ASN A 4 -11.09 5.95 23.85
N ILE A 5 -12.01 6.54 23.08
CA ILE A 5 -12.85 5.81 22.13
C ILE A 5 -11.89 5.35 21.04
N VAL A 6 -11.45 4.10 21.13
CA VAL A 6 -10.78 3.42 20.02
C VAL A 6 -11.70 3.54 18.83
N ASN A 7 -11.27 4.27 17.80
CA ASN A 7 -12.04 4.42 16.59
C ASN A 7 -12.30 3.00 16.03
N LYS A 8 -13.53 2.69 15.62
CA LYS A 8 -13.87 1.39 15.00
C LYS A 8 -12.93 1.08 13.84
N ASP A 9 -12.51 2.10 13.11
CA ASP A 9 -11.56 1.97 12.03
C ASP A 9 -10.19 1.52 12.55
N ASP A 10 -9.71 2.04 13.68
CA ASP A 10 -8.44 1.60 14.27
C ASP A 10 -8.50 0.16 14.81
N PHE A 11 -9.68 -0.31 15.23
CA PHE A 11 -9.88 -1.69 15.66
C PHE A 11 -9.97 -2.67 14.48
N LEU A 12 -10.75 -2.32 13.46
CA LEU A 12 -10.96 -3.17 12.29
C LEU A 12 -9.74 -3.17 11.36
N PHE A 13 -9.04 -2.04 11.29
CA PHE A 13 -7.93 -1.78 10.38
C PHE A 13 -6.66 -1.38 11.15
N PRO A 14 -6.06 -2.32 11.91
CA PRO A 14 -4.83 -2.02 12.65
C PRO A 14 -3.74 -1.57 11.68
N ARG A 15 -3.16 -0.40 11.99
CA ARG A 15 -2.06 0.19 11.23
C ARG A 15 -0.73 -0.09 11.91
N GLY A 16 0.23 -0.56 11.13
CA GLY A 16 1.59 -0.78 11.60
C GLY A 16 2.34 0.53 11.76
N ARG A 17 3.21 0.61 12.77
CA ARG A 17 4.12 1.76 12.89
C ARG A 17 5.07 1.79 11.70
N TYR A 18 5.36 2.97 11.19
CA TYR A 18 6.37 3.16 10.14
C TYR A 18 7.78 3.15 10.75
N TYR A 19 8.68 2.35 10.17
CA TYR A 19 10.06 2.17 10.64
C TYR A 19 11.13 2.61 9.62
N GLY A 20 10.71 3.15 8.48
CA GLY A 20 11.65 3.64 7.46
C GLY A 20 12.05 5.09 7.67
N GLN A 21 12.78 5.65 6.70
CA GLN A 21 13.22 7.04 6.74
C GLN A 21 12.01 7.99 6.69
N VAL A 22 11.93 8.90 7.66
CA VAL A 22 10.82 9.85 7.79
C VAL A 22 10.93 10.94 6.72
N LYS A 23 10.32 10.67 5.55
CA LYS A 23 10.10 11.63 4.46
C LYS A 23 8.60 11.68 4.14
N PRO A 24 8.05 12.82 3.69
CA PRO A 24 6.62 12.92 3.37
C PRO A 24 6.13 11.83 2.41
N GLU A 25 6.84 11.61 1.31
CA GLU A 25 6.51 10.60 0.30
C GLU A 25 6.50 9.18 0.86
N ASN A 26 7.46 8.88 1.75
CA ASN A 26 7.58 7.60 2.41
C ASN A 26 6.41 7.34 3.37
N LEU A 27 5.98 8.36 4.12
CA LEU A 27 4.85 8.26 5.04
C LEU A 27 3.54 8.06 4.27
N VAL A 28 3.34 8.82 3.19
CA VAL A 28 2.16 8.69 2.32
C VAL A 28 2.14 7.32 1.66
N PHE A 29 3.26 6.88 1.08
CA PHE A 29 3.35 5.56 0.45
C PHE A 29 3.12 4.43 1.45
N ASN A 30 3.66 4.54 2.68
CA ASN A 30 3.39 3.59 3.73
C ASN A 30 1.89 3.52 4.09
N ALA A 31 1.19 4.67 4.17
CA ALA A 31 -0.25 4.67 4.40
C ALA A 31 -1.00 3.94 3.28
N ASN A 32 -0.66 4.21 2.01
CA ASN A 32 -1.26 3.54 0.85
C ASN A 32 -0.95 2.03 0.83
N LEU A 33 0.26 1.64 1.22
CA LEU A 33 0.67 0.24 1.32
C LEU A 33 -0.10 -0.50 2.41
N GLN A 34 -0.35 0.14 3.55
CA GLN A 34 -1.14 -0.44 4.63
C GLN A 34 -2.61 -0.59 4.22
N GLU A 35 -3.20 0.40 3.55
CA GLU A 35 -4.56 0.26 3.00
C GLU A 35 -4.64 -0.89 1.98
N PHE A 36 -3.66 -0.98 1.06
CA PHE A 36 -3.57 -2.09 0.11
C PHE A 36 -3.57 -3.45 0.82
N ALA A 37 -2.71 -3.61 1.83
CA ALA A 37 -2.61 -4.87 2.58
C ALA A 37 -3.92 -5.26 3.27
N GLN A 38 -4.59 -4.28 3.89
CA GLN A 38 -5.89 -4.48 4.55
C GLN A 38 -6.95 -4.90 3.53
N ARG A 39 -7.08 -4.19 2.41
CA ARG A 39 -8.10 -4.48 1.38
C ARG A 39 -7.87 -5.84 0.72
N VAL A 40 -6.63 -6.21 0.43
CA VAL A 40 -6.28 -7.55 -0.05
C VAL A 40 -6.68 -8.61 0.97
N SER A 41 -6.39 -8.40 2.27
CA SER A 41 -6.79 -9.34 3.32
C SER A 41 -8.32 -9.54 3.37
N TYR A 42 -9.11 -8.47 3.28
CA TYR A 42 -10.57 -8.61 3.23
C TYR A 42 -11.05 -9.38 2.01
N ILE A 43 -10.51 -9.09 0.83
CA ILE A 43 -10.89 -9.80 -0.39
C ILE A 43 -10.58 -11.30 -0.26
N CYS A 44 -9.40 -11.66 0.25
CA CYS A 44 -9.04 -13.04 0.49
C CYS A 44 -9.94 -13.72 1.54
N ASN A 45 -10.30 -13.01 2.61
CA ASN A 45 -11.21 -13.54 3.64
C ASN A 45 -12.64 -13.74 3.10
N LEU A 46 -13.12 -12.86 2.22
CA LEU A 46 -14.41 -13.02 1.56
C LEU A 46 -14.41 -14.19 0.58
N GLU A 47 -13.31 -14.37 -0.17
CA GLU A 47 -13.16 -15.48 -1.10
C GLU A 47 -13.09 -16.82 -0.37
N THR A 48 -12.20 -16.95 0.61
CA THR A 48 -12.06 -18.19 1.42
C THR A 48 -13.31 -18.49 2.25
N GLY A 49 -14.08 -17.47 2.62
CA GLY A 49 -15.39 -17.60 3.25
C GLY A 49 -16.54 -17.91 2.28
N GLY A 50 -16.28 -18.09 0.99
CA GLY A 50 -17.27 -18.41 -0.05
C GLY A 50 -18.23 -17.27 -0.39
N LYS A 51 -17.91 -16.03 -0.01
CA LYS A 51 -18.73 -14.82 -0.23
C LYS A 51 -18.35 -14.08 -1.51
N LEU A 52 -17.18 -14.36 -2.06
CA LEU A 52 -16.68 -13.75 -3.29
C LEU A 52 -16.11 -14.83 -4.21
N PRO A 53 -16.48 -14.88 -5.51
CA PRO A 53 -15.88 -15.84 -6.43
C PRO A 53 -14.37 -15.61 -6.61
N PRO A 54 -13.56 -16.66 -6.77
CA PRO A 54 -12.10 -16.54 -6.87
C PRO A 54 -11.65 -15.67 -8.06
N GLY A 55 -12.35 -15.75 -9.20
CA GLY A 55 -12.04 -14.92 -10.37
C GLY A 55 -12.30 -13.43 -10.13
N GLU A 56 -13.33 -13.10 -9.33
CA GLU A 56 -13.64 -11.72 -8.96
C GLU A 56 -12.64 -11.20 -7.93
N ALA A 57 -12.32 -12.00 -6.91
CA ALA A 57 -11.28 -11.70 -5.93
C ALA A 57 -9.94 -11.37 -6.61
N TYR A 58 -9.51 -12.23 -7.54
CA TYR A 58 -8.29 -12.00 -8.32
C TYR A 58 -8.34 -10.68 -9.10
N LYS A 59 -9.46 -10.37 -9.77
CA LYS A 59 -9.63 -9.12 -10.52
C LYS A 59 -9.53 -7.90 -9.60
N GLN A 60 -10.17 -7.94 -8.43
CA GLN A 60 -10.13 -6.85 -7.45
C GLN A 60 -8.71 -6.64 -6.90
N ILE A 61 -8.01 -7.71 -6.52
CA ILE A 61 -6.60 -7.64 -6.04
C ILE A 61 -5.70 -7.05 -7.13
N LYS A 62 -5.88 -7.46 -8.39
CA LYS A 62 -5.10 -6.92 -9.52
C LYS A 62 -5.31 -5.42 -9.69
N GLU A 63 -6.51 -4.92 -9.46
CA GLU A 63 -6.80 -3.49 -9.55
C GLU A 63 -6.15 -2.71 -8.40
N LEU A 64 -6.22 -3.23 -7.17
CA LEU A 64 -5.51 -2.66 -6.01
C LEU A 64 -4.00 -2.59 -6.25
N TRP A 65 -3.42 -3.63 -6.86
CA TRP A 65 -1.99 -3.65 -7.19
C TRP A 65 -1.61 -2.56 -8.20
N LYS A 66 -2.44 -2.31 -9.22
CA LYS A 66 -2.20 -1.20 -10.17
C LYS A 66 -2.24 0.15 -9.47
N GLN A 67 -3.19 0.36 -8.56
CA GLN A 67 -3.31 1.59 -7.78
C GLN A 67 -2.07 1.82 -6.91
N LEU A 68 -1.61 0.78 -6.20
CA LEU A 68 -0.39 0.85 -5.40
C LEU A 68 0.85 1.13 -6.27
N LYS A 69 0.95 0.47 -7.43
CA LYS A 69 2.05 0.70 -8.40
C LYS A 69 2.04 2.15 -8.90
N HIS A 70 0.87 2.71 -9.21
CA HIS A 70 0.74 4.10 -9.62
C HIS A 70 1.17 5.04 -8.50
N SER A 71 0.67 4.84 -7.27
CA SER A 71 1.09 5.63 -6.10
C SER A 71 2.60 5.58 -5.86
N LYS A 72 3.25 4.42 -6.00
CA LYS A 72 4.70 4.28 -5.88
C LYS A 72 5.43 5.21 -6.86
N LYS A 73 4.96 5.26 -8.10
CA LYS A 73 5.55 6.08 -9.18
C LYS A 73 5.36 7.57 -8.92
N GLU A 74 4.14 8.00 -8.60
CA GLU A 74 3.87 9.43 -8.33
C GLU A 74 4.66 9.97 -7.13
N LEU A 75 4.88 9.11 -6.13
CA LEU A 75 5.67 9.43 -4.94
C LEU A 75 7.17 9.19 -5.12
N ARG A 76 7.61 8.75 -6.31
CA ARG A 76 9.02 8.50 -6.66
C ARG A 76 9.75 7.59 -5.65
N ILE A 77 9.03 6.63 -5.10
CA ILE A 77 9.55 5.77 -4.03
C ILE A 77 10.62 4.83 -4.59
N GLY A 78 11.83 4.94 -4.04
CA GLY A 78 12.98 4.16 -4.48
C GLY A 78 13.67 4.71 -5.72
N GLU A 79 13.32 5.92 -6.16
CA GLU A 79 14.11 6.69 -7.13
C GLU A 79 15.12 7.56 -6.38
N ASP A 80 16.36 7.61 -6.88
CA ASP A 80 17.33 8.62 -6.47
C ASP A 80 17.22 9.81 -7.44
N PRO A 81 16.84 11.01 -6.98
CA PRO A 81 16.73 12.18 -7.85
C PRO A 81 18.07 12.64 -8.47
N PHE A 82 19.19 12.02 -8.09
CA PHE A 82 20.52 12.30 -8.62
C PHE A 82 21.14 11.12 -9.40
N GLN A 83 20.40 10.03 -9.64
CA GLN A 83 20.80 8.98 -10.56
C GLN A 83 20.31 9.30 -11.98
N ASP A 84 20.83 10.37 -12.58
CA ASP A 84 20.74 10.60 -14.03
C ASP A 84 22.06 10.13 -14.68
N ASP A 85 21.95 9.18 -15.62
CA ASP A 85 22.87 8.84 -16.73
C ASP A 85 24.39 9.08 -16.54
N GLN A 86 25.07 8.25 -15.74
CA GLN A 86 26.53 8.07 -15.87
C GLN A 86 26.89 6.79 -16.62
N GLY A 87 26.35 6.58 -17.83
CA GLY A 87 26.54 5.29 -18.48
C GLY A 87 26.27 5.16 -19.97
N GLU A 88 26.57 6.15 -20.81
CA GLU A 88 26.89 5.89 -22.21
C GLU A 88 28.05 6.78 -22.68
N VAL A 89 29.28 6.36 -22.38
CA VAL A 89 30.43 6.68 -23.25
C VAL A 89 30.56 5.48 -24.18
N GLN A 90 30.08 5.61 -25.42
CA GLN A 90 30.36 4.68 -26.50
C GLN A 90 31.77 4.98 -27.03
N ASP A 91 32.68 4.03 -26.85
CA ASP A 91 33.88 3.87 -27.69
C ASP A 91 33.50 3.24 -29.05
#